data_AF-A0A1F7QTU1-F1
#
_entry.id   AF-A0A1F7QTU1-F1
#
_cell.length_a   1.000
_cell.length_b   1.000
_cell.length_c   1.000
_cell.angle_alpha   90.00
_cell.angle_beta   90.00
_cell.angle_gamma   90.00
#
_symmetry.space_group_name_H-M   'P 1'
#
loop_
_entity.id
_entity.type
_entity.pdbx_description
1 polymer ?
#
loop_
_entity_poly.entity_id
_entity_poly.type
_entity_poly.pdbx_seq_one_letter_code
_entity_poly.pdbx_strand_id
1 'polypeptide(L)'
;MYSSGRRGFTIVELLIVIVVIGILAAIVIVAYQGVNNRAKIASITSGLTQYSKKVGVYHTTNGNYPASLSEADIKDGDGVAYQYSSASAEEYCLTATSGTMTYYVSQASGGVQQGVCTNYNLLVWNESGAPVISGATSDTAQFRSAPASMRLDAGSVGRTLNGGPYSGTAGQTYTVSLWVKSASTWNGVNNNSKIRFGATSGGTLLQACGYGGVKADWTQISCSYTLTDTNTSVSISVGNDGTTGSIWIDDVSVSRS
;
A
#
# COMPACT_ATOMS: atom_id res chain seq x y z
N MET A 1 -18.20 44.58 64.82
CA MET A 1 -17.36 44.00 63.75
C MET A 1 -18.31 43.38 62.73
N TYR A 2 -18.37 43.91 61.51
CA TYR A 2 -19.37 43.51 60.51
C TYR A 2 -18.99 42.13 59.95
N SER A 3 -19.81 41.11 60.17
CA SER A 3 -19.63 39.77 59.61
C SER A 3 -19.86 39.84 58.10
N SER A 4 -18.80 39.70 57.32
CA SER A 4 -18.85 39.58 55.87
C SER A 4 -19.49 38.22 55.51
N GLY A 5 -20.80 38.24 55.29
CA GLY A 5 -21.58 37.08 54.88
C GLY A 5 -21.03 36.46 53.59
N ARG A 6 -20.58 35.21 53.68
CA ARG A 6 -20.22 34.40 52.51
C ARG A 6 -21.49 34.13 51.71
N ARG A 7 -21.64 34.80 50.56
CA ARG A 7 -22.69 34.49 49.57
C ARG A 7 -22.36 33.14 48.95
N GLY A 8 -23.20 32.14 49.20
CA GLY A 8 -23.11 30.84 48.53
C GLY A 8 -23.55 30.94 47.07
N PHE A 9 -22.86 30.22 46.18
CA PHE A 9 -23.28 30.05 44.79
C PHE A 9 -24.63 29.33 44.75
N THR A 10 -25.56 29.82 43.95
CA THR A 10 -26.84 29.13 43.73
C THR A 10 -26.63 27.93 42.80
N ILE A 11 -27.42 26.87 43.01
CA ILE A 11 -27.41 25.69 42.12
C ILE A 11 -27.74 26.09 40.68
N VAL A 12 -28.59 27.11 40.50
CA VAL A 12 -28.98 27.62 39.17
C VAL A 12 -27.79 28.28 38.46
N GLU A 13 -26.97 29.07 39.15
CA GLU A 13 -25.76 29.66 38.58
C GLU A 13 -24.78 28.58 38.11
N LEU A 14 -24.59 27.53 38.89
CA LEU A 14 -23.71 26.43 38.51
C LEU A 14 -24.27 25.61 37.34
N LEU A 15 -25.60 25.43 37.28
CA LEU A 15 -26.28 24.70 36.20
C LEU A 15 -26.14 25.42 34.85
N ILE A 16 -26.29 26.76 34.83
CA ILE A 16 -26.13 27.52 33.60
C ILE A 16 -24.68 27.44 33.10
N VAL A 17 -23.70 27.50 34.01
CA VAL A 17 -22.27 27.41 33.64
C VAL A 17 -21.93 26.08 32.97
N ILE A 18 -22.39 24.95 33.50
CA ILE A 18 -22.12 23.64 32.88
C ILE A 18 -22.80 23.50 31.52
N VAL A 19 -24.00 24.06 31.35
CA VAL A 19 -24.72 24.06 30.07
C VAL A 19 -23.95 24.89 29.03
N VAL A 20 -23.48 26.08 29.41
CA VAL A 20 -22.69 26.94 28.51
C VAL A 20 -21.36 26.27 28.13
N ILE A 21 -20.64 25.66 29.07
CA ILE A 21 -19.40 24.92 28.79
C ILE A 21 -19.68 23.73 27.85
N GLY A 22 -20.79 23.01 28.04
CA GLY A 22 -21.19 21.90 27.17
C GLY A 22 -21.43 22.33 25.72
N ILE A 23 -22.13 23.46 25.52
CA ILE A 23 -22.38 24.00 24.17
C ILE A 23 -21.05 24.44 23.52
N LEU A 24 -20.20 25.15 24.26
CA LEU A 24 -18.90 25.61 23.74
C LEU A 24 -17.99 24.42 23.37
N ALA A 25 -17.93 23.38 24.21
CA ALA A 25 -17.13 22.19 23.94
C ALA A 25 -17.58 21.46 22.67
N ALA A 26 -18.89 21.32 22.44
CA ALA A 26 -19.42 20.69 21.25
C ALA A 26 -19.02 21.42 19.94
N ILE A 27 -19.10 22.76 19.94
CA ILE A 27 -18.69 23.58 18.79
C ILE A 27 -17.18 23.44 18.54
N VAL A 28 -16.38 23.48 19.60
CA VAL A 28 -14.91 23.36 19.52
C VAL A 28 -14.49 22.01 18.90
N ILE A 29 -15.14 20.91 19.27
CA ILE A 29 -14.80 19.58 18.74
C ILE A 29 -14.98 19.52 17.21
N VAL A 30 -16.12 19.99 16.70
CA VAL A 30 -16.40 19.99 15.25
C VAL A 30 -15.44 20.91 14.50
N ALA A 31 -15.18 22.11 15.04
CA ALA A 31 -14.22 23.04 14.45
C ALA A 31 -12.79 22.47 14.42
N TYR A 32 -12.37 21.80 15.49
CA TYR A 32 -11.04 21.22 15.62
C TYR A 32 -10.76 20.10 14.60
N GLN A 33 -11.76 19.26 14.30
CA GLN A 33 -11.64 18.23 13.27
C GLN A 33 -11.36 18.84 11.88
N GLY A 34 -12.08 19.91 11.51
CA GLY A 34 -11.88 20.58 10.23
C GLY A 34 -10.54 21.32 10.10
N VAL A 35 -10.00 21.85 11.20
CA VAL A 35 -8.66 22.48 11.21
C VAL A 35 -7.56 21.43 11.04
N ASN A 36 -7.63 20.32 11.76
CA ASN A 36 -6.65 19.24 11.63
C ASN A 36 -6.63 18.64 10.24
N ASN A 37 -7.80 18.44 9.61
CA ASN A 37 -7.87 17.90 8.26
C ASN A 37 -7.18 18.82 7.24
N ARG A 38 -7.42 20.13 7.34
CA ARG A 38 -6.75 21.13 6.48
C ARG A 38 -5.24 21.19 6.70
N ALA A 39 -4.80 21.10 7.96
CA ALA A 39 -3.38 21.04 8.29
C ALA A 39 -2.70 19.79 7.69
N LYS A 40 -3.37 18.62 7.76
CA LYS A 40 -2.89 17.38 7.12
C LYS A 40 -2.79 17.52 5.60
N ILE A 41 -3.83 18.02 4.93
CA ILE A 41 -3.81 18.25 3.48
C ILE A 41 -2.66 19.19 3.10
N ALA A 42 -2.47 20.29 3.84
CA ALA A 42 -1.39 21.23 3.59
C ALA A 42 -0.01 20.55 3.73
N SER A 43 0.16 19.74 4.78
CA SER A 43 1.39 18.96 4.99
C SER A 43 1.66 18.00 3.84
N ILE A 44 0.67 17.19 3.46
CA ILE A 44 0.77 16.23 2.34
C ILE A 44 1.12 16.96 1.04
N THR A 45 0.40 18.04 0.73
CA THR A 45 0.60 18.82 -0.49
C THR A 45 1.99 19.46 -0.54
N SER A 46 2.47 19.98 0.59
CA SER A 46 3.81 20.57 0.69
C SER A 46 4.92 19.53 0.50
N GLY A 47 4.76 18.35 1.11
CA GLY A 47 5.72 17.25 0.99
C GLY A 47 5.77 16.68 -0.43
N LEU A 48 4.61 16.43 -1.05
CA LEU A 48 4.55 16.01 -2.45
C LEU A 48 5.22 17.03 -3.38
N THR A 49 5.00 18.33 -3.16
CA THR A 49 5.63 19.38 -3.98
C THR A 49 7.14 19.41 -3.78
N GLN A 50 7.62 19.24 -2.55
CA GLN A 50 9.05 19.19 -2.25
C GLN A 50 9.73 17.98 -2.88
N TYR A 51 9.10 16.81 -2.78
CA TYR A 51 9.65 15.56 -3.28
C TYR A 51 9.54 15.43 -4.80
N SER A 52 8.48 15.95 -5.41
CA SER A 52 8.40 16.11 -6.88
C SER A 52 9.59 16.92 -7.42
N LYS A 53 9.98 18.00 -6.72
CA LYS A 53 11.18 18.77 -7.09
C LYS A 53 12.46 17.95 -6.94
N LYS A 54 12.63 17.19 -5.84
CA LYS A 54 13.79 16.30 -5.67
C LYS A 54 13.90 15.28 -6.81
N VAL A 55 12.78 14.65 -7.17
CA VAL A 55 12.68 13.72 -8.29
C VAL A 55 13.04 14.39 -9.62
N GLY A 56 12.58 15.63 -9.86
CA GLY A 56 12.96 16.40 -11.05
C GLY A 56 14.44 16.80 -11.10
N VAL A 57 15.06 17.14 -9.96
CA VAL A 57 16.50 17.42 -9.87
C VAL A 57 17.32 16.16 -10.19
N TYR A 58 16.89 15.01 -9.69
CA TYR A 58 17.52 13.73 -10.02
C TYR A 58 17.46 13.46 -11.52
N HIS A 59 16.29 13.62 -12.15
CA HIS A 59 16.13 13.44 -13.60
C HIS A 59 17.03 14.39 -14.41
N THR A 60 17.14 15.66 -14.00
CA THR A 60 18.03 16.63 -14.66
C THR A 60 19.50 16.24 -14.57
N THR A 61 19.90 15.59 -13.46
CA THR A 61 21.31 15.22 -13.21
C THR A 61 21.68 13.89 -13.87
N ASN A 62 20.75 12.94 -13.88
CA ASN A 62 21.01 11.54 -14.26
C ASN A 62 20.43 11.17 -15.63
N GLY A 63 19.62 12.05 -16.23
CA GLY A 63 18.93 11.84 -17.50
C GLY A 63 17.73 10.90 -17.44
N ASN A 64 17.45 10.30 -16.26
CA ASN A 64 16.32 9.42 -16.01
C ASN A 64 15.75 9.70 -14.62
N TYR A 65 14.45 9.45 -14.43
CA TYR A 65 13.85 9.49 -13.09
C TYR A 65 14.43 8.37 -12.20
N PRO A 66 14.48 8.58 -10.86
CA PRO A 66 15.02 7.60 -9.93
C PRO A 66 14.20 6.30 -9.99
N ALA A 67 14.83 5.14 -9.82
CA ALA A 67 14.10 3.87 -9.79
C ALA A 67 13.41 3.63 -8.43
N SER A 68 13.81 4.38 -7.40
CA SER A 68 13.27 4.28 -6.05
C SER A 68 13.31 5.63 -5.31
N LEU A 69 12.50 5.78 -4.26
CA LEU A 69 12.53 6.96 -3.39
C LEU A 69 13.91 7.16 -2.73
N SER A 70 14.62 6.07 -2.43
CA SER A 70 15.93 6.13 -1.77
C SER A 70 17.00 6.79 -2.63
N GLU A 71 16.92 6.66 -3.96
CA GLU A 71 17.88 7.28 -4.89
C GLU A 71 17.74 8.81 -4.91
N ALA A 72 16.54 9.32 -4.62
CA ALA A 72 16.27 10.75 -4.51
C ALA A 72 16.34 11.26 -3.05
N ASP A 73 16.83 10.43 -2.10
CA ASP A 73 16.84 10.73 -0.67
C ASP A 73 15.46 11.20 -0.16
N ILE A 74 14.43 10.48 -0.58
CA ILE A 74 13.06 10.66 -0.11
C ILE A 74 12.73 9.55 0.88
N LYS A 75 12.21 9.95 2.03
CA LYS A 75 11.83 9.06 3.12
C LYS A 75 10.43 9.42 3.60
N ASP A 76 9.78 8.45 4.22
CA ASP A 76 8.53 8.67 4.94
C ASP A 76 8.72 9.72 6.04
N GLY A 77 7.69 10.53 6.25
CA GLY A 77 7.65 11.56 7.29
C GLY A 77 6.66 11.19 8.39
N ASP A 78 6.61 12.00 9.46
CA ASP A 78 5.73 11.80 10.62
C ASP A 78 4.25 11.66 10.20
N GLY A 79 3.79 10.41 10.06
CA GLY A 79 2.40 10.06 9.73
C GLY A 79 2.00 10.20 8.25
N VAL A 80 2.96 10.45 7.34
CA VAL A 80 2.72 10.49 5.89
C VAL A 80 3.62 9.47 5.19
N ALA A 81 3.02 8.45 4.60
CA ALA A 81 3.70 7.45 3.80
C ALA A 81 3.79 7.92 2.35
N TYR A 82 4.98 7.80 1.73
CA TYR A 82 5.20 8.15 0.34
C TYR A 82 5.41 6.88 -0.49
N GLN A 83 4.77 6.85 -1.64
CA GLN A 83 4.89 5.78 -2.61
C GLN A 83 5.30 6.37 -3.95
N TYR A 84 6.14 5.64 -4.67
CA TYR A 84 6.69 6.10 -5.94
C TYR A 84 6.63 5.00 -6.98
N SER A 85 6.33 5.39 -8.20
CA SER A 85 6.40 4.53 -9.36
C SER A 85 7.00 5.27 -10.54
N SER A 86 7.80 4.56 -11.34
CA SER A 86 8.32 5.05 -12.62
C SER A 86 8.05 3.99 -13.67
N ALA A 87 7.27 4.31 -14.71
CA ALA A 87 6.98 3.37 -15.80
C ALA A 87 8.05 3.40 -16.91
N SER A 88 8.81 4.48 -17.00
CA SER A 88 9.93 4.62 -17.92
C SER A 88 10.93 5.64 -17.38
N ALA A 89 12.02 5.85 -18.12
CA ALA A 89 13.01 6.89 -17.85
C ALA A 89 12.40 8.31 -17.74
N GLU A 90 11.27 8.55 -18.41
CA GLU A 90 10.63 9.87 -18.56
C GLU A 90 9.34 10.01 -17.76
N GLU A 91 8.99 8.99 -16.96
CA GLU A 91 7.71 8.99 -16.26
C GLU A 91 7.87 8.64 -14.78
N TYR A 92 7.26 9.45 -13.91
CA TYR A 92 7.21 9.23 -12.47
C TYR A 92 5.83 9.58 -11.91
N CYS A 93 5.48 8.91 -10.81
CA CYS A 93 4.33 9.28 -10.02
C CYS A 93 4.64 9.08 -8.54
N LEU A 94 4.34 10.10 -7.74
CA LEU A 94 4.55 10.13 -6.30
C LEU A 94 3.18 10.26 -5.63
N THR A 95 2.83 9.30 -4.78
CA THR A 95 1.63 9.30 -3.95
C THR A 95 2.01 9.53 -2.49
N ALA A 96 1.21 10.28 -1.76
CA ALA A 96 1.34 10.48 -0.33
C ALA A 96 0.03 10.14 0.38
N THR A 97 0.15 9.38 1.46
CA THR A 97 -0.97 8.84 2.23
C THR A 97 -0.82 9.19 3.70
N SER A 98 -1.86 9.78 4.29
CA SER A 98 -1.95 10.01 5.75
C SER A 98 -3.35 9.61 6.23
N GLY A 99 -3.45 8.47 6.92
CA GLY A 99 -4.73 7.87 7.29
C GLY A 99 -5.53 7.49 6.03
N THR A 100 -6.74 8.04 5.90
CA THR A 100 -7.62 7.82 4.73
C THR A 100 -7.41 8.81 3.59
N MET A 101 -6.50 9.78 3.76
CA MET A 101 -6.27 10.84 2.77
C MET A 101 -5.14 10.45 1.82
N THR A 102 -5.43 10.46 0.52
CA THR A 102 -4.45 10.16 -0.54
C THR A 102 -4.37 11.30 -1.55
N TYR A 103 -3.15 11.67 -1.90
CA TYR A 103 -2.85 12.67 -2.93
C TYR A 103 -1.68 12.19 -3.77
N TYR A 104 -1.60 12.63 -5.02
CA TYR A 104 -0.50 12.28 -5.93
C TYR A 104 -0.02 13.46 -6.77
N VAL A 105 1.18 13.33 -7.31
CA VAL A 105 1.76 14.20 -8.34
C VAL A 105 2.59 13.35 -9.31
N SER A 106 2.49 13.63 -10.60
CA SER A 106 3.24 12.95 -11.67
C SER A 106 3.84 13.94 -12.65
N GLN A 107 4.65 13.49 -13.60
CA GLN A 107 5.19 14.36 -14.65
C GLN A 107 4.09 15.01 -15.52
N ALA A 108 2.95 14.34 -15.66
CA ALA A 108 1.79 14.85 -16.40
C ALA A 108 0.83 15.69 -15.53
N SER A 109 0.99 15.63 -14.21
CA SER A 109 0.13 16.37 -13.30
C SER A 109 0.55 17.84 -13.27
N GLY A 110 -0.37 18.77 -13.55
CA GLY A 110 -0.14 20.21 -13.40
C GLY A 110 -0.04 20.69 -11.94
N GLY A 111 0.23 19.78 -11.00
CA GLY A 111 0.23 20.01 -9.55
C GLY A 111 -0.20 18.78 -8.76
N VAL A 112 -0.34 18.93 -7.44
CA VAL A 112 -0.85 17.88 -6.56
C VAL A 112 -2.35 17.69 -6.78
N GLN A 113 -2.78 16.43 -6.92
CA GLN A 113 -4.17 16.03 -7.15
C GLN A 113 -4.61 15.06 -6.05
N GLN A 114 -5.91 15.03 -5.73
CA GLN A 114 -6.45 14.04 -4.79
C GLN A 114 -6.56 12.66 -5.46
N GLY A 115 -6.23 11.60 -4.73
CA GLY A 115 -6.29 10.21 -5.20
C GLY A 115 -4.92 9.55 -5.24
N VAL A 116 -4.81 8.52 -6.07
CA VAL A 116 -3.59 7.72 -6.25
C VAL A 116 -3.22 7.65 -7.73
N CYS A 117 -1.97 7.32 -8.02
CA CYS A 117 -1.51 7.07 -9.39
C CYS A 117 -2.33 5.96 -10.05
N THR A 118 -3.10 6.29 -11.11
CA THR A 118 -3.99 5.33 -11.80
C THR A 118 -3.31 4.55 -12.93
N ASN A 119 -2.26 5.11 -13.55
CA ASN A 119 -1.61 4.55 -14.74
C ASN A 119 -0.13 4.17 -14.54
N TYR A 120 0.41 4.40 -13.33
CA TYR A 120 1.82 4.17 -13.03
C TYR A 120 1.91 3.16 -11.89
N ASN A 121 1.92 1.88 -12.28
CA ASN A 121 2.21 0.67 -11.51
C ASN A 121 1.91 0.75 -10.00
N LEU A 122 0.79 0.14 -9.63
CA LEU A 122 0.27 0.07 -8.27
C LEU A 122 1.35 -0.33 -7.24
N LEU A 123 1.58 0.61 -6.31
CA LEU A 123 1.66 0.46 -4.85
C LEU A 123 2.63 -0.61 -4.33
N VAL A 124 3.77 -0.29 -3.71
CA VAL A 124 4.62 -1.32 -3.03
C VAL A 124 3.81 -2.15 -2.00
N TRP A 125 2.70 -1.60 -1.50
CA TRP A 125 1.76 -2.26 -0.60
C TRP A 125 0.31 -1.85 -0.94
N ASN A 126 -0.64 -2.80 -0.97
CA ASN A 126 -2.07 -2.47 -1.04
C ASN A 126 -2.51 -1.67 0.21
N GLU A 127 -3.74 -1.16 0.25
CA GLU A 127 -4.22 -0.34 1.38
C GLU A 127 -4.20 -1.06 2.75
N SER A 128 -4.08 -2.38 2.74
CA SER A 128 -3.93 -3.24 3.92
C SER A 128 -2.47 -3.41 4.35
N GLY A 129 -1.53 -2.67 3.75
CA GLY A 129 -0.11 -2.78 4.07
C GLY A 129 0.47 -4.13 3.68
N ALA A 130 0.00 -4.72 2.58
CA ALA A 130 0.36 -6.07 2.11
C ALA A 130 1.01 -6.02 0.69
N PRO A 131 2.09 -6.77 0.39
CA PRO A 131 2.97 -6.49 -0.76
C PRO A 131 2.30 -6.80 -2.10
N VAL A 132 2.53 -5.98 -3.11
CA VAL A 132 1.88 -6.15 -4.44
C VAL A 132 2.66 -7.01 -5.41
N ILE A 133 2.03 -7.36 -6.53
CA ILE A 133 2.61 -8.15 -7.63
C ILE A 133 3.10 -7.23 -8.77
N SER A 134 4.41 -7.15 -8.99
CA SER A 134 5.02 -6.34 -10.06
C SER A 134 4.56 -6.79 -11.45
N GLY A 135 4.12 -5.85 -12.29
CA GLY A 135 3.69 -6.14 -13.66
C GLY A 135 2.32 -6.81 -13.80
N ALA A 136 1.51 -6.80 -12.72
CA ALA A 136 0.08 -7.04 -12.82
C ALA A 136 -0.66 -5.74 -13.16
N THR A 137 -1.82 -5.86 -13.78
CA THR A 137 -2.69 -4.71 -14.06
C THR A 137 -3.66 -4.48 -12.91
N SER A 138 -3.90 -3.22 -12.55
CA SER A 138 -5.01 -2.86 -11.66
C SER A 138 -6.34 -3.26 -12.29
N ASP A 139 -7.22 -3.88 -11.53
CA ASP A 139 -8.59 -4.17 -11.93
C ASP A 139 -9.57 -3.61 -10.90
N THR A 140 -10.39 -2.67 -11.35
CA THR A 140 -11.37 -1.96 -10.52
C THR A 140 -12.79 -2.55 -10.64
N ALA A 141 -12.93 -3.79 -11.08
CA ALA A 141 -14.24 -4.43 -11.26
C ALA A 141 -14.37 -5.77 -10.53
N GLN A 142 -13.27 -6.40 -10.14
CA GLN A 142 -13.27 -7.71 -9.46
C GLN A 142 -12.61 -7.58 -8.09
N PHE A 143 -13.37 -7.36 -7.01
CA PHE A 143 -12.82 -7.16 -5.66
C PHE A 143 -13.21 -8.26 -4.69
N ARG A 144 -12.36 -8.48 -3.68
CA ARG A 144 -12.75 -9.21 -2.49
C ARG A 144 -13.14 -8.28 -1.33
N SER A 145 -12.31 -7.27 -1.04
CA SER A 145 -12.41 -6.48 0.21
C SER A 145 -12.03 -4.99 0.07
N ALA A 146 -11.41 -4.61 -1.05
CA ALA A 146 -10.71 -3.34 -1.31
C ALA A 146 -11.14 -2.71 -2.66
N PRO A 147 -10.76 -1.46 -3.03
CA PRO A 147 -11.22 -0.78 -4.24
C PRO A 147 -10.42 -1.17 -5.50
N ALA A 148 -9.45 -2.09 -5.40
CA ALA A 148 -8.62 -2.59 -6.51
C ALA A 148 -8.20 -4.05 -6.25
N SER A 149 -8.38 -4.95 -7.21
CA SER A 149 -7.60 -6.20 -7.26
C SER A 149 -6.54 -6.13 -8.34
N MET A 150 -5.62 -7.09 -8.33
CA MET A 150 -4.57 -7.22 -9.33
C MET A 150 -4.95 -8.31 -10.32
N ARG A 151 -5.00 -7.99 -11.62
CA ARG A 151 -5.22 -8.95 -12.69
C ARG A 151 -3.91 -9.39 -13.32
N LEU A 152 -3.73 -10.70 -13.44
CA LEU A 152 -2.73 -11.32 -14.28
C LEU A 152 -3.40 -11.85 -15.55
N ASP A 153 -3.03 -11.28 -16.69
CA ASP A 153 -3.51 -11.70 -17.99
C ASP A 153 -2.97 -13.09 -18.36
N ALA A 154 -3.60 -13.69 -19.38
CA ALA A 154 -3.23 -14.98 -19.93
C ALA A 154 -1.72 -15.07 -20.27
N GLY A 155 -1.06 -16.14 -19.85
CA GLY A 155 0.36 -16.37 -20.13
C GLY A 155 1.34 -15.47 -19.36
N SER A 156 0.88 -14.70 -18.36
CA SER A 156 1.76 -13.87 -17.54
C SER A 156 2.70 -14.73 -16.68
N VAL A 157 4.00 -14.68 -16.96
CA VAL A 157 5.01 -15.48 -16.26
C VAL A 157 5.61 -14.71 -15.08
N GLY A 158 5.74 -15.39 -13.93
CA GLY A 158 6.74 -15.08 -12.89
C GLY A 158 6.79 -13.63 -12.39
N ARG A 159 5.64 -13.04 -12.03
CA ARG A 159 5.56 -11.70 -11.46
C ARG A 159 6.01 -11.70 -10.00
N THR A 160 6.97 -10.85 -9.66
CA THR A 160 7.60 -10.83 -8.33
C THR A 160 6.83 -9.93 -7.38
N LEU A 161 6.73 -10.33 -6.11
CA LEU A 161 6.18 -9.50 -5.05
C LEU A 161 7.15 -8.37 -4.70
N ASN A 162 6.64 -7.14 -4.68
CA ASN A 162 7.37 -5.97 -4.20
C ASN A 162 7.42 -6.01 -2.67
N GLY A 163 8.61 -6.20 -2.09
CA GLY A 163 8.77 -6.37 -0.63
C GLY A 163 9.92 -7.30 -0.23
N GLY A 164 10.49 -8.04 -1.19
CA GLY A 164 11.73 -8.80 -1.00
C GLY A 164 13.01 -7.96 -1.24
N PRO A 165 14.20 -8.54 -1.04
CA PRO A 165 14.45 -9.94 -0.69
C PRO A 165 14.11 -10.25 0.77
N TYR A 166 13.43 -11.39 1.00
CA TYR A 166 13.16 -11.90 2.34
C TYR A 166 14.37 -12.72 2.80
N SER A 167 15.00 -12.28 3.87
CA SER A 167 16.21 -12.91 4.43
C SER A 167 16.11 -12.98 5.94
N GLY A 168 16.80 -13.96 6.54
CA GLY A 168 16.71 -14.24 7.97
C GLY A 168 17.61 -15.40 8.37
N THR A 169 17.43 -15.92 9.57
CA THR A 169 18.19 -17.07 10.07
C THR A 169 17.62 -18.39 9.55
N ALA A 170 18.46 -19.43 9.53
CA ALA A 170 18.02 -20.79 9.29
C ALA A 170 16.87 -21.16 10.25
N GLY A 171 15.81 -21.77 9.73
CA GLY A 171 14.60 -22.12 10.49
C GLY A 171 13.50 -21.05 10.48
N GLN A 172 13.77 -19.81 10.03
CA GLN A 172 12.73 -18.81 9.85
C GLN A 172 11.79 -19.22 8.72
N THR A 173 10.48 -19.21 8.97
CA THR A 173 9.48 -19.56 7.96
C THR A 173 8.75 -18.31 7.46
N TYR A 174 8.71 -18.15 6.15
CA TYR A 174 7.89 -17.15 5.48
C TYR A 174 6.65 -17.79 4.91
N THR A 175 5.48 -17.23 5.20
CA THR A 175 4.21 -17.67 4.64
C THR A 175 3.63 -16.55 3.80
N VAL A 176 3.40 -16.82 2.53
CA VAL A 176 2.57 -15.98 1.66
C VAL A 176 1.14 -16.47 1.73
N SER A 177 0.20 -15.53 1.79
CA SER A 177 -1.23 -15.80 1.64
C SER A 177 -1.84 -14.78 0.69
N LEU A 178 -2.66 -15.23 -0.25
CA LEU A 178 -3.35 -14.37 -1.21
C LEU A 178 -4.72 -14.94 -1.55
N TRP A 179 -5.61 -14.10 -2.05
CA TRP A 179 -6.92 -14.51 -2.54
C TRP A 179 -6.91 -14.49 -4.06
N VAL A 180 -7.46 -15.54 -4.67
CA VAL A 180 -7.57 -15.64 -6.13
C VAL A 180 -9.00 -15.87 -6.59
N LYS A 181 -9.31 -15.32 -7.76
CA LYS A 181 -10.51 -15.62 -8.55
C LYS A 181 -10.09 -15.69 -10.01
N SER A 182 -10.65 -16.58 -10.81
CA SER A 182 -10.27 -16.75 -12.21
C SER A 182 -11.46 -16.60 -13.14
N ALA A 183 -11.18 -16.27 -14.40
CA ALA A 183 -12.18 -16.36 -15.45
C ALA A 183 -12.61 -17.82 -15.64
N SER A 184 -13.81 -18.05 -16.17
CA SER A 184 -14.28 -19.38 -16.56
C SER A 184 -13.44 -20.02 -17.67
N THR A 185 -12.79 -19.18 -18.49
CA THR A 185 -11.88 -19.58 -19.57
C THR A 185 -10.45 -19.84 -19.09
N TRP A 186 -10.20 -19.70 -17.79
CA TRP A 186 -8.88 -19.91 -17.22
C TRP A 186 -8.57 -21.40 -17.07
N ASN A 187 -7.43 -21.86 -17.61
CA ASN A 187 -7.07 -23.27 -17.66
C ASN A 187 -5.85 -23.63 -16.80
N GLY A 188 -5.55 -22.81 -15.78
CA GLY A 188 -4.38 -23.00 -14.95
C GLY A 188 -4.40 -24.28 -14.13
N VAL A 189 -3.24 -24.93 -14.05
CA VAL A 189 -2.95 -26.14 -13.27
C VAL A 189 -1.80 -25.86 -12.30
N ASN A 190 -1.55 -26.75 -11.35
CA ASN A 190 -0.51 -26.54 -10.34
C ASN A 190 0.90 -26.34 -10.92
N ASN A 191 1.15 -26.85 -12.13
CA ASN A 191 2.45 -26.75 -12.80
C ASN A 191 2.69 -25.39 -13.45
N ASN A 192 1.66 -24.64 -13.81
CA ASN A 192 1.82 -23.42 -14.60
C ASN A 192 1.26 -22.19 -13.87
N SER A 193 0.38 -22.41 -12.90
CA SER A 193 -0.21 -21.39 -12.04
C SER A 193 0.15 -21.64 -10.57
N LYS A 194 1.11 -20.87 -10.07
CA LYS A 194 1.74 -21.13 -8.76
C LYS A 194 2.39 -19.90 -8.13
N ILE A 195 2.41 -19.95 -6.80
CA ILE A 195 3.28 -19.15 -5.93
C ILE A 195 4.64 -19.84 -5.92
N ARG A 196 5.73 -19.07 -6.04
CA ARG A 196 7.11 -19.57 -6.08
C ARG A 196 7.96 -18.81 -5.07
N PHE A 197 8.80 -19.55 -4.37
CA PHE A 197 9.95 -19.04 -3.64
C PHE A 197 11.20 -19.37 -4.47
N GLY A 198 11.92 -18.34 -4.90
CA GLY A 198 13.17 -18.48 -5.66
C GLY A 198 14.33 -17.84 -4.91
N ALA A 199 15.50 -18.48 -4.94
CA ALA A 199 16.73 -17.87 -4.44
C ALA A 199 17.05 -16.61 -5.24
N THR A 200 17.32 -15.50 -4.54
CA THR A 200 17.68 -14.23 -5.20
C THR A 200 19.04 -14.34 -5.89
N SER A 201 19.94 -15.19 -5.36
CA SER A 201 21.19 -15.55 -6.01
C SER A 201 20.98 -16.77 -6.90
N GLY A 202 21.30 -16.65 -8.19
CA GLY A 202 21.22 -17.76 -9.16
C GLY A 202 19.82 -18.17 -9.64
N GLY A 203 18.74 -17.52 -9.16
CA GLY A 203 17.38 -17.70 -9.69
C GLY A 203 16.79 -19.11 -9.52
N THR A 204 17.37 -19.93 -8.64
CA THR A 204 16.95 -21.32 -8.45
C THR A 204 15.60 -21.37 -7.74
N LEU A 205 14.67 -22.18 -8.25
CA LEU A 205 13.38 -22.42 -7.60
C LEU A 205 13.60 -23.27 -6.33
N LEU A 206 13.16 -22.75 -5.18
CA LEU A 206 13.31 -23.42 -3.89
C LEU A 206 12.03 -24.18 -3.50
N GLN A 207 10.87 -23.53 -3.69
CA GLN A 207 9.57 -24.09 -3.35
C GLN A 207 8.49 -23.50 -4.25
N ALA A 208 7.43 -24.25 -4.52
CA ALA A 208 6.25 -23.72 -5.18
C ALA A 208 4.96 -24.36 -4.69
N CYS A 209 3.90 -23.57 -4.63
CA CYS A 209 2.54 -24.04 -4.34
C CYS A 209 1.62 -23.65 -5.48
N GLY A 210 1.09 -24.67 -6.16
CA GLY A 210 0.10 -24.50 -7.22
C GLY A 210 -1.31 -24.34 -6.66
N TYR A 211 -2.15 -23.58 -7.35
CA TYR A 211 -3.54 -23.34 -6.95
C TYR A 211 -4.55 -23.78 -8.02
N GLY A 212 -4.15 -24.69 -8.91
CA GLY A 212 -4.83 -25.06 -10.15
C GLY A 212 -6.34 -25.33 -10.08
N GLY A 213 -6.93 -25.39 -11.28
CA GLY A 213 -8.37 -25.47 -11.49
C GLY A 213 -9.05 -24.11 -11.34
N VAL A 214 -10.11 -23.90 -12.14
CA VAL A 214 -10.91 -22.66 -12.16
C VAL A 214 -11.35 -22.27 -10.75
N LYS A 215 -11.19 -20.99 -10.41
CA LYS A 215 -11.63 -20.37 -9.16
C LYS A 215 -12.77 -19.40 -9.44
N ALA A 216 -13.98 -19.94 -9.60
CA ALA A 216 -15.17 -19.14 -9.90
C ALA A 216 -15.45 -18.10 -8.80
N ASP A 217 -15.16 -18.46 -7.54
CA ASP A 217 -15.25 -17.61 -6.37
C ASP A 217 -13.86 -17.35 -5.76
N TRP A 218 -13.78 -16.27 -4.97
CA TRP A 218 -12.58 -15.91 -4.22
C TRP A 218 -12.14 -17.05 -3.30
N THR A 219 -10.96 -17.58 -3.58
CA THR A 219 -10.37 -18.71 -2.85
C THR A 219 -9.02 -18.28 -2.27
N GLN A 220 -8.78 -18.53 -0.99
CA GLN A 220 -7.50 -18.24 -0.38
C GLN A 220 -6.48 -19.33 -0.71
N ILE A 221 -5.27 -18.90 -1.08
CA ILE A 221 -4.12 -19.77 -1.32
C ILE A 221 -2.99 -19.32 -0.42
N SER A 222 -2.32 -20.26 0.21
CA SER A 222 -1.14 -19.99 1.04
C SER A 222 0.02 -20.90 0.66
N CYS A 223 1.24 -20.38 0.77
CA CYS A 223 2.46 -21.12 0.50
C CYS A 223 3.54 -20.69 1.49
N SER A 224 4.25 -21.65 2.06
CA SER A 224 5.28 -21.39 3.06
C SER A 224 6.63 -21.95 2.62
N TYR A 225 7.70 -21.25 2.99
CA TYR A 225 9.07 -21.71 2.83
C TYR A 225 9.89 -21.38 4.07
N THR A 226 10.64 -22.37 4.54
CA THR A 226 11.55 -22.24 5.68
C THR A 226 12.98 -22.07 5.17
N LEU A 227 13.65 -21.00 5.60
CA LEU A 227 15.04 -20.76 5.24
C LEU A 227 15.94 -21.88 5.77
N THR A 228 16.80 -22.42 4.90
CA THR A 228 17.74 -23.49 5.24
C THR A 228 19.06 -22.98 5.83
N ASP A 229 19.39 -21.72 5.56
CA ASP A 229 20.62 -21.06 6.00
C ASP A 229 20.41 -19.54 6.13
N THR A 230 21.44 -18.84 6.60
CA THR A 230 21.44 -17.38 6.80
C THR A 230 21.84 -16.57 5.57
N ASN A 231 22.36 -17.23 4.53
CA ASN A 231 22.90 -16.56 3.34
C ASN A 231 21.89 -16.54 2.18
N THR A 232 20.84 -17.34 2.27
CA THR A 232 19.79 -17.45 1.27
C THR A 232 18.77 -16.34 1.48
N SER A 233 18.82 -15.38 0.56
CA SER A 233 17.72 -14.45 0.34
C SER A 233 16.72 -15.05 -0.64
N VAL A 234 15.43 -14.92 -0.35
CA VAL A 234 14.37 -15.41 -1.22
C VAL A 234 13.53 -14.29 -1.82
N SER A 235 13.23 -14.45 -3.10
CA SER A 235 12.20 -13.71 -3.82
C SER A 235 10.92 -14.54 -3.85
N ILE A 236 9.77 -13.87 -3.71
CA ILE A 236 8.47 -14.50 -3.85
C ILE A 236 7.85 -14.02 -5.15
N SER A 237 7.33 -14.94 -5.95
CA SER A 237 6.64 -14.59 -7.20
C SER A 237 5.36 -15.40 -7.37
N VAL A 238 4.45 -14.85 -8.17
CA VAL A 238 3.21 -15.48 -8.61
C VAL A 238 3.26 -15.53 -10.12
N GLY A 239 2.84 -16.65 -10.72
CA GLY A 239 2.82 -16.75 -12.16
C GLY A 239 1.68 -17.60 -12.67
N ASN A 240 1.34 -17.33 -13.92
CA ASN A 240 0.23 -17.87 -14.66
C ASN A 240 0.71 -18.26 -16.08
N ASP A 241 1.73 -19.11 -16.12
CA ASP A 241 2.46 -19.44 -17.33
C ASP A 241 1.60 -20.32 -18.26
N GLY A 242 1.68 -20.10 -19.57
CA GLY A 242 1.00 -20.93 -20.56
C GLY A 242 -0.50 -21.12 -20.35
N THR A 243 -1.19 -20.20 -19.68
CA THR A 243 -2.64 -20.28 -19.47
C THR A 243 -3.42 -19.44 -20.47
N THR A 244 -4.65 -19.86 -20.76
CA THR A 244 -5.72 -18.99 -21.28
C THR A 244 -6.45 -18.32 -20.12
N GLY A 245 -7.20 -17.25 -20.40
CA GLY A 245 -7.99 -16.54 -19.39
C GLY A 245 -7.16 -15.75 -18.37
N SER A 246 -7.82 -14.83 -17.67
CA SER A 246 -7.21 -14.00 -16.62
C SER A 246 -7.47 -14.57 -15.23
N ILE A 247 -6.59 -14.23 -14.29
CA ILE A 247 -6.78 -14.46 -12.86
C ILE A 247 -6.63 -13.15 -12.11
N TRP A 248 -7.51 -12.92 -11.14
CA TRP A 248 -7.48 -11.80 -10.22
C TRP A 248 -6.93 -12.25 -8.89
N ILE A 249 -6.15 -11.37 -8.28
CA ILE A 249 -5.45 -11.59 -7.03
C ILE A 249 -5.72 -10.41 -6.11
N ASP A 250 -6.05 -10.69 -4.87
CA ASP A 250 -6.37 -9.68 -3.86
C ASP A 250 -5.77 -10.09 -2.50
N ASP A 251 -5.67 -9.13 -1.57
CA ASP A 251 -5.25 -9.35 -0.18
C ASP A 251 -3.94 -10.17 -0.03
N VAL A 252 -2.94 -9.85 -0.85
CA VAL A 252 -1.63 -10.52 -0.84
C VAL A 252 -0.87 -10.14 0.41
N SER A 253 -0.58 -11.07 1.31
CA SER A 253 0.12 -10.83 2.57
C SER A 253 1.31 -11.77 2.73
N VAL A 254 2.32 -11.30 3.47
CA VAL A 254 3.50 -12.08 3.84
C VAL A 254 3.65 -12.02 5.35
N SER A 255 3.72 -13.17 6.00
CA SER A 255 3.99 -13.29 7.42
C SER A 255 5.29 -14.07 7.66
N ARG A 256 5.90 -13.81 8.81
CA ARG A 256 7.09 -14.52 9.30
C ARG A 256 6.75 -15.20 10.62
N SER A 257 7.23 -16.43 10.81
CA SER A 257 7.15 -17.21 12.07
C SER A 257 8.48 -17.86 12.37
#